data_AF-A0A2V7AXC6-F1
#
_entry.id   AF-A0A2V7AXC6-F1
#
_cell.length_a   1.000
_cell.length_b   1.000
_cell.length_c   1.000
_cell.angle_alpha   90.00
_cell.angle_beta   90.00
_cell.angle_gamma   90.00
#
_symmetry.space_group_name_H-M   'P 1'
#
loop_
_entity.id
_entity.type
_entity.pdbx_description
1 polymer ?
#
loop_
_entity_poly.entity_id
_entity_poly.type
_entity_poly.pdbx_seq_one_letter_code
_entity_poly.pdbx_strand_id
1 'polypeptide(L)' 'MHRLTCPTCHADVVWPGNPHRPFCSLVCRLIDLGVWLDEGYRIDERQHSDNVS' A
#
# COMPACT_ATOMS: atom_id res chain seq x y z
N MET A 1 10.35 5.25 -16.87
CA MET A 1 9.78 3.91 -16.60
C MET A 1 9.46 3.85 -15.12
N HIS A 2 8.18 3.88 -14.75
CA HIS A 2 7.78 3.82 -13.34
C HIS A 2 7.99 2.38 -12.84
N ARG A 3 8.98 2.19 -11.95
CA ARG A 3 9.28 0.88 -11.35
C ARG A 3 8.25 0.64 -10.24
N LEU A 4 7.44 -0.40 -10.39
CA LEU A 4 6.42 -0.74 -9.39
C LEU A 4 7.10 -1.46 -8.22
N THR A 5 6.95 -0.92 -7.01
CA THR A 5 7.49 -1.49 -5.78
C THR A 5 6.37 -2.12 -4.98
N CYS A 6 6.61 -3.30 -4.39
CA CYS A 6 5.64 -3.98 -3.55
C CYS A 6 5.38 -3.12 -2.30
N PRO A 7 4.12 -2.78 -1.98
CA PRO A 7 3.82 -1.91 -0.85
C PRO A 7 4.12 -2.57 0.51
N THR A 8 4.16 -3.90 0.57
CA THR A 8 4.39 -4.65 1.82
C THR A 8 5.87 -4.82 2.17
N CYS A 9 6.73 -5.07 1.17
CA CYS A 9 8.12 -5.45 1.41
C CYS A 9 9.14 -4.65 0.58
N HIS A 10 8.66 -3.69 -0.23
CA HIS A 10 9.46 -2.80 -1.07
C HIS A 10 10.32 -3.48 -2.16
N ALA A 11 10.15 -4.78 -2.37
CA ALA A 11 10.76 -5.49 -3.48
C ALA A 11 10.17 -5.07 -4.83
N ASP A 12 10.92 -5.32 -5.91
CA ASP A 12 10.44 -5.09 -7.27
C ASP A 12 9.26 -5.97 -7.64
N VAL A 13 8.30 -5.38 -8.36
CA VAL A 13 7.13 -6.10 -8.86
C VAL A 13 7.27 -6.29 -10.37
N VAL A 14 7.37 -7.55 -10.80
CA VAL A 14 7.31 -7.92 -12.22
C VAL A 14 5.90 -7.66 -12.75
N TRP A 15 5.75 -7.04 -13.93
CA TRP A 15 4.45 -6.67 -14.55
C TRP A 15 3.87 -7.65 -15.59
N PRO A 16 4.63 -8.52 -16.24
CA PRO A 16 4.07 -9.69 -16.94
C PRO A 16 3.84 -10.83 -15.95
N GLY A 17 2.80 -11.66 -16.13
CA GLY A 17 2.67 -12.98 -15.46
C GLY A 17 2.52 -13.08 -13.93
N ASN A 18 2.64 -12.02 -13.12
CA ASN A 18 2.40 -12.03 -11.68
C ASN A 18 0.92 -11.69 -11.35
N PRO A 19 0.11 -12.66 -10.87
CA PRO A 19 -1.31 -12.45 -10.53
C PRO A 19 -1.53 -11.71 -9.21
N HIS A 20 -0.47 -11.44 -8.44
CA HIS A 20 -0.54 -10.82 -7.13
C HIS A 20 -0.21 -9.34 -7.14
N ARG A 21 -0.06 -8.71 -8.31
CA ARG A 21 0.13 -7.25 -8.42
C ARG A 21 -0.95 -6.49 -7.63
N PRO A 22 -0.61 -5.39 -6.92
CA PRO A 22 0.68 -4.69 -6.89
C PRO A 22 1.72 -5.33 -5.95
N PHE A 23 1.46 -6.50 -5.37
CA PHE A 23 2.40 -7.21 -4.51
C PHE A 23 3.37 -8.09 -5.30
N CYS A 24 4.54 -8.38 -4.72
CA CYS A 24 5.51 -9.28 -5.34
C CYS A 24 5.12 -10.76 -5.23
N SER A 25 4.21 -11.10 -4.30
CA SER A 25 3.80 -12.48 -4.01
C SER A 25 2.44 -12.57 -3.32
N LEU A 26 1.86 -13.77 -3.28
CA LEU A 26 0.65 -14.05 -2.49
C LEU A 26 0.83 -13.72 -1.00
N VAL A 27 2.01 -14.00 -0.44
CA VAL A 27 2.31 -13.77 0.98
C VAL A 27 2.19 -12.28 1.30
N CYS A 28 2.81 -11.42 0.50
CA CYS A 28 2.71 -9.96 0.70
C CYS A 28 1.27 -9.45 0.59
N ARG A 29 0.47 -10.00 -0.34
CA ARG A 29 -0.96 -9.67 -0.45
C ARG A 29 -1.74 -10.05 0.81
N LEU A 30 -1.44 -11.21 1.41
CA LEU A 30 -2.12 -11.68 2.63
C LEU A 30 -1.70 -10.88 3.86
N ILE A 31 -0.43 -10.50 3.96
CA ILE A 31 0.05 -9.62 5.05
C ILE A 31 -0.66 -8.27 4.98
N ASP A 32 -0.71 -7.65 3.80
CA ASP A 32 -1.42 -6.38 3.60
C ASP A 32 -2.90 -6.48 4.00
N LEU A 33 -3.56 -7.56 3.58
CA LEU A 33 -4.93 -7.85 4.00
C LEU A 33 -5.06 -8.00 5.52
N GLY A 34 -4.09 -8.62 6.19
CA GLY A 34 -4.05 -8.69 7.65
C GLY A 34 -4.00 -7.30 8.30
N VAL A 35 -3.13 -6.42 7.82
CA VAL A 35 -3.04 -5.03 8.31
C VAL A 35 -4.36 -4.28 8.12
N TRP A 36 -5.07 -4.52 7.02
CA TRP A 36 -6.42 -3.97 6.81
C TRP A 36 -7.43 -4.49 7.83
N LEU A 37 -7.46 -5.81 8.07
CA LEU A 37 -8.39 -6.42 9.02
C LEU A 37 -8.11 -6.00 10.46
N ASP A 38 -6.85 -5.72 10.78
CA ASP A 38 -6.41 -5.27 12.10
C ASP A 38 -6.55 -3.74 12.29
N GLU A 39 -7.19 -3.04 11.35
CA GLU A 39 -7.35 -1.57 11.36
C GLU A 39 -6.01 -0.81 11.49
N GLY A 40 -4.92 -1.39 10.97
CA GLY A 40 -3.57 -0.85 11.10
C GLY A 40 -3.27 0.36 10.23
N TYR A 41 -4.08 0.62 9.20
CA TYR A 41 -3.94 1.79 8.34
C TYR A 41 -4.65 3.01 8.93
N ARG A 42 -3.95 4.15 8.99
CA ARG A 42 -4.49 5.41 9.52
C ARG A 42 -4.32 6.52 8.49
N ILE A 43 -5.36 7.32 8.33
CA ILE A 43 -5.29 8.58 7.58
C ILE A 43 -5.13 9.69 8.61
N ASP A 44 -4.12 10.53 8.42
CA ASP A 44 -3.91 11.69 9.27
C ASP A 44 -4.98 12.76 8.99
N GLU A 45 -5.59 13.29 10.05
CA GLU A 45 -6.50 14.42 9.94
C GLU A 45 -5.65 15.69 9.79
N ARG A 46 -5.47 16.13 8.54
CA ARG A 46 -4.86 17.45 8.28
C ARG A 46 -5.72 18.52 8.96
N GLN A 47 -5.16 19.20 9.96
CA GLN A 47 -5.79 20.39 10.54
C GLN A 47 -6.00 21.42 9.44
N HIS A 48 -7.24 21.58 8.98
CA HIS A 48 -7.59 22.67 8.09
C HIS A 48 -7.60 23.93 8.95
N SER A 49 -6.54 24.74 8.86
CA SER A 49 -6.51 26.06 9.47
C SER A 49 -7.43 26.99 8.68
N ASP A 50 -8.73 26.90 8.93
CA ASP A 50 -9.69 27.91 8.48
C ASP A 50 -9.54 29.15 9.35
N ASN A 51 -8.50 29.93 9.06
CA ASN A 51 -8.43 31.31 9.49
C ASN A 51 -9.18 32.15 8.45
N VAL A 52 -10.51 32.07 8.48
CA VAL A 52 -11.36 33.03 7.77
C VAL A 52 -11.47 34.26 8.67
N SER A 53 -10.67 35.27 8.34
CA SER A 53 -10.81 36.64 8.84
C SER A 53 -12.07 37.30 8.29
#